data_AF-A0A2H0XD33-F1
#
_entry.id   AF-A0A2H0XD33-F1
#
_cell.length_a   1.000
_cell.length_b   1.000
_cell.length_c   1.000
_cell.angle_alpha   90.00
_cell.angle_beta   90.00
_cell.angle_gamma   90.00
#
_symmetry.space_group_name_H-M   'P 1'
#
loop_
_entity.id
_entity.type
_entity.pdbx_description
1 polymer ?
#
loop_
_entity_poly.entity_id
_entity_poly.type
_entity_poly.pdbx_seq_one_letter_code
_entity_poly.pdbx_strand_id
1 'polypeptide(L)'
;MSSRTKIVDKVLWVVWMLICGGQALVFSGAYINVYDLPKMLVLCAGVCALCFLLIFKRRLQLNVAVFYSLGILIALIAFNMIFSTNKYRSFWGDKVYNDTFLAFILYFILLALVSFDLLKTKTILAGVNFLGVLVAIFGLVHAYLLYILKLDIVSYDGRITGTIGQANILGGIVVSVLPISLLLLKQANRRTTKAYYLISATLLSVCLLISMSRGAFLALGVIALSELIIRLKKNKYRLELVVVIAIFLAGLFIIPKEMIAGSKSPYLVRRFFSFRDGHNLSDIRFEIWRDSLPAIMEKPFTGWGNATFQNVYQMHITPNNASQTLFKEVESSHNMIVDAFLEWGFPASLIILLSVIVLGVKSSAPRLVKYALIVVFIRSLICITSGIIWFLFFVYLGLLIRECRSRQFDFLGKRLVAMWMVLLALSLGVFWTFTNIARAEVYEKKALSEGDANKSSEYYKTALSYNPHKESLWGSYLALVLWKGDLSEFDKTIKVVDTHFNDYRGNFYAGLYYMRLGETHKAIERFNRAFKLNGRDPKTTHYLGQLYFSLGYYNKAEEMFLNTVNLDTQNFNDDLLYLCDIALRRGDYKDARKYMEKAPDSVKKNYYDKLLQSNP
;
A
#
# COMPACT_ATOMS: atom_id res chain seq x y z
N MET A 1 23.47 -29.14 27.57
CA MET A 1 22.23 -28.54 27.02
C MET A 1 21.07 -29.42 27.45
N SER A 2 20.13 -28.93 28.27
CA SER A 2 19.06 -29.78 28.84
C SER A 2 18.06 -30.24 27.76
N SER A 3 17.37 -31.36 27.98
CA SER A 3 16.32 -31.89 27.08
C SER A 3 15.26 -30.83 26.74
N ARG A 4 14.90 -30.01 27.72
CA ARG A 4 13.95 -28.88 27.60
C ARG A 4 14.40 -27.83 26.58
N THR A 5 15.71 -27.50 26.51
CA THR A 5 16.21 -26.53 25.52
C THR A 5 16.09 -27.04 24.10
N LYS A 6 16.34 -28.34 23.86
CA LYS A 6 16.18 -28.96 22.54
C LYS A 6 14.73 -28.96 22.05
N ILE A 7 13.77 -29.11 22.95
CA ILE A 7 12.33 -29.05 22.62
C ILE A 7 11.96 -27.63 22.22
N VAL A 8 12.34 -26.62 23.01
CA VAL A 8 12.06 -25.20 22.71
C VAL A 8 12.62 -24.81 21.34
N ASP A 9 13.84 -25.21 21.00
CA ASP A 9 14.45 -24.91 19.70
C ASP A 9 13.69 -25.56 18.52
N LYS A 10 13.15 -26.77 18.71
CA LYS A 10 12.28 -27.41 17.71
C LYS A 10 10.95 -26.66 17.55
N VAL A 11 10.33 -26.26 18.66
CA VAL A 11 9.06 -25.51 18.61
C VAL A 11 9.26 -24.14 17.95
N LEU A 12 10.34 -23.42 18.28
CA LEU A 12 10.69 -22.16 17.62
C LEU A 12 10.86 -22.33 16.10
N TRP A 13 11.49 -23.44 15.68
CA TRP A 13 11.61 -23.77 14.26
C TRP A 13 10.23 -23.98 13.61
N VAL A 14 9.34 -24.75 14.24
CA VAL A 14 7.98 -24.98 13.73
C VAL A 14 7.21 -23.66 13.62
N VAL A 15 7.22 -22.83 14.67
CA VAL A 15 6.52 -21.53 14.67
C VAL A 15 7.05 -20.64 13.56
N TRP A 16 8.38 -20.58 13.36
CA TRP A 16 8.96 -19.81 12.27
C TRP A 16 8.52 -20.32 10.89
N MET A 17 8.49 -21.63 10.68
CA MET A 17 7.99 -22.23 9.43
C MET A 17 6.51 -21.95 9.20
N LEU A 18 5.69 -21.95 10.26
CA LEU A 18 4.28 -21.58 10.20
C LEU A 18 4.08 -20.09 9.85
N ILE A 19 4.91 -19.19 10.39
CA ILE A 19 4.91 -17.78 10.00
C ILE A 19 5.20 -17.67 8.50
N CYS A 20 6.31 -18.24 8.04
CA CYS A 20 6.72 -18.18 6.64
C CYS A 20 5.68 -18.81 5.69
N GLY A 21 5.13 -19.98 6.06
CA GLY A 21 4.09 -20.66 5.29
C GLY A 21 2.78 -19.89 5.28
N GLY A 22 2.37 -19.33 6.42
CA GLY A 22 1.14 -18.54 6.50
C GLY A 22 1.24 -17.21 5.75
N GLN A 23 2.40 -16.55 5.76
CA GLN A 23 2.67 -15.40 4.89
C GLN A 23 2.52 -15.76 3.41
N ALA A 24 2.94 -16.95 3.00
CA ALA A 24 2.83 -17.40 1.62
C ALA A 24 1.40 -17.78 1.22
N LEU A 25 0.63 -18.43 2.09
CA LEU A 25 -0.59 -19.16 1.70
C LEU A 25 -1.90 -18.51 2.14
N VAL A 26 -1.91 -17.70 3.19
CA VAL A 26 -3.17 -17.23 3.78
C VAL A 26 -3.71 -16.02 2.99
N PHE A 27 -4.94 -16.16 2.53
CA PHE A 27 -5.80 -15.12 1.98
C PHE A 27 -7.24 -15.49 2.30
N SER A 28 -8.16 -14.53 2.33
CA SER A 28 -9.57 -14.84 2.63
C SER A 28 -10.51 -13.85 1.99
N GLY A 29 -11.45 -14.38 1.21
CA GLY A 29 -12.56 -13.63 0.65
C GLY A 29 -13.59 -13.18 1.70
N ALA A 30 -13.44 -13.51 2.98
CA ALA A 30 -14.30 -12.97 4.04
C ALA A 30 -14.03 -11.48 4.33
N TYR A 31 -12.83 -11.00 4.00
CA TYR A 31 -12.39 -9.63 4.27
C TYR A 31 -12.55 -8.74 3.03
N ILE A 32 -12.48 -7.41 3.25
CA ILE A 32 -12.39 -6.43 2.17
C ILE A 32 -10.95 -6.44 1.65
N ASN A 33 -9.97 -6.39 2.56
CA ASN A 33 -8.57 -6.64 2.24
C ASN A 33 -8.29 -8.15 2.22
N VAL A 34 -8.51 -8.76 1.05
CA VAL A 34 -8.43 -10.21 0.84
C VAL A 34 -7.04 -10.80 1.13
N TYR A 35 -5.97 -10.04 0.91
CA TYR A 35 -4.61 -10.58 0.86
C TYR A 35 -3.71 -10.15 2.02
N ASP A 36 -3.70 -8.87 2.41
CA ASP A 36 -2.73 -8.36 3.40
C ASP A 36 -3.22 -8.58 4.83
N LEU A 37 -4.50 -8.29 5.12
CA LEU A 37 -5.02 -8.40 6.48
C LEU A 37 -4.92 -9.83 7.07
N PRO A 38 -5.25 -10.91 6.32
CA PRO A 38 -5.05 -12.28 6.80
C PRO A 38 -3.58 -12.60 7.08
N LYS A 39 -2.67 -12.12 6.24
CA LYS A 39 -1.22 -12.30 6.44
C LYS A 39 -0.73 -11.51 7.65
N MET A 40 -1.28 -10.34 7.91
CA MET A 40 -0.99 -9.57 9.13
C MET A 40 -1.43 -10.31 10.40
N LEU A 41 -2.61 -10.94 10.39
CA LEU A 41 -3.07 -11.76 11.52
C LEU A 41 -2.14 -12.96 11.78
N VAL A 42 -1.68 -13.63 10.71
CA VAL A 42 -0.68 -14.70 10.82
C VAL A 42 0.61 -14.18 11.44
N LEU A 43 1.09 -13.02 10.98
CA LEU A 43 2.31 -12.42 11.50
C LEU A 43 2.17 -12.08 12.99
N CYS A 44 1.05 -11.45 13.38
CA CYS A 44 0.76 -11.12 14.77
C CYS A 44 0.73 -12.37 15.65
N ALA A 45 -0.04 -13.39 15.27
CA ALA A 45 -0.15 -14.64 16.02
C ALA A 45 1.21 -15.34 16.16
N GLY A 46 2.00 -15.35 15.08
CA GLY A 46 3.34 -15.91 15.07
C GLY A 46 4.33 -15.14 15.96
N VAL A 47 4.30 -13.81 15.92
CA VAL A 47 5.11 -12.96 16.80
C VAL A 47 4.73 -13.17 18.27
N CYS A 48 3.44 -13.24 18.61
CA CYS A 48 2.98 -13.59 19.96
C CYS A 48 3.51 -14.95 20.41
N ALA A 49 3.41 -15.97 19.54
CA ALA A 49 3.92 -17.30 19.83
C ALA A 49 5.45 -17.30 20.04
N LEU A 50 6.20 -16.57 19.21
CA LEU A 50 7.65 -16.39 19.40
C LEU A 50 7.92 -15.69 20.74
N CYS A 51 7.28 -14.57 21.05
CA CYS A 51 7.45 -13.86 22.33
C CYS A 51 7.12 -14.75 23.55
N PHE A 52 6.05 -15.55 23.48
CA PHE A 52 5.68 -16.48 24.54
C PHE A 52 6.76 -17.55 24.78
N LEU A 53 7.28 -18.15 23.71
CA LEU A 53 8.32 -19.18 23.81
C LEU A 53 9.62 -18.65 24.43
N LEU A 54 9.85 -17.33 24.40
CA LEU A 54 11.05 -16.70 24.94
C LEU A 54 11.05 -16.58 26.46
N ILE A 55 9.89 -16.64 27.10
CA ILE A 55 9.80 -16.70 28.57
C ILE A 55 10.58 -17.91 29.11
N PHE A 56 10.72 -18.98 28.30
CA PHE A 56 11.46 -20.19 28.67
C PHE A 56 12.96 -20.14 28.37
N LYS A 57 13.45 -19.12 27.66
CA LYS A 57 14.89 -18.92 27.39
C LYS A 57 15.53 -18.19 28.57
N ARG A 58 16.59 -18.78 29.14
CA ARG A 58 17.28 -18.27 30.33
C ARG A 58 18.46 -17.35 30.04
N ARG A 59 18.89 -17.25 28.78
CA ARG A 59 20.01 -16.41 28.33
C ARG A 59 19.68 -15.85 26.96
N LEU A 60 19.96 -14.57 26.78
CA LEU A 60 19.88 -13.89 25.49
C LEU A 60 21.11 -13.02 25.30
N GLN A 61 21.73 -13.11 24.12
CA GLN A 61 22.75 -12.17 23.67
C GLN A 61 22.10 -11.10 22.81
N LEU A 62 22.28 -9.85 23.23
CA LEU A 62 21.70 -8.67 22.61
C LEU A 62 22.82 -7.82 22.01
N ASN A 63 22.68 -7.51 20.72
CA ASN A 63 23.57 -6.56 20.07
C ASN A 63 23.10 -5.13 20.39
N VAL A 64 23.96 -4.29 20.98
CA VAL A 64 23.61 -2.90 21.34
C VAL A 64 23.12 -2.07 20.16
N ALA A 65 23.60 -2.37 18.95
CA ALA A 65 23.14 -1.70 17.73
C ALA A 65 21.62 -1.87 17.53
N VAL A 66 21.03 -2.95 18.03
CA VAL A 66 19.57 -3.19 18.01
C VAL A 66 18.84 -2.11 18.80
N PHE A 67 19.30 -1.76 20.00
CA PHE A 67 18.63 -0.76 20.84
C PHE A 67 18.66 0.63 20.24
N TYR A 68 19.82 1.07 19.73
CA TYR A 68 19.90 2.37 19.08
C TYR A 68 19.07 2.40 17.79
N SER A 69 19.13 1.34 16.99
CA SER A 69 18.35 1.28 15.73
C SER A 69 16.85 1.28 16.01
N LEU A 70 16.36 0.45 16.93
CA LEU A 70 14.95 0.40 17.31
C LEU A 70 14.49 1.69 18.00
N GLY A 71 15.28 2.21 18.93
CA GLY A 71 14.96 3.43 19.66
C GLY A 71 14.83 4.63 18.73
N ILE A 72 15.77 4.80 17.80
CA ILE A 72 15.72 5.86 16.80
C ILE A 72 14.51 5.67 15.88
N LEU A 73 14.30 4.46 15.35
CA LEU A 73 13.19 4.19 14.44
C LEU A 73 11.82 4.44 15.10
N ILE A 74 11.62 3.95 16.32
CA ILE A 74 10.39 4.17 17.09
C ILE A 74 10.22 5.66 17.40
N ALA A 75 11.28 6.34 17.84
CA ALA A 75 11.23 7.76 18.17
C ALA A 75 10.86 8.62 16.95
N LEU A 76 11.43 8.33 15.78
CA LEU A 76 11.11 9.05 14.54
C LEU A 76 9.66 8.85 14.13
N ILE A 77 9.17 7.61 14.13
CA ILE A 77 7.79 7.32 13.73
C ILE A 77 6.78 7.89 14.74
N ALA A 78 7.09 7.81 16.05
CA ALA A 78 6.27 8.41 17.10
C ALA A 78 6.25 9.95 17.01
N PHE A 79 7.40 10.56 16.74
CA PHE A 79 7.52 12.01 16.53
C PHE A 79 6.67 12.46 15.34
N ASN A 80 6.74 11.76 14.21
CA ASN A 80 5.94 12.07 13.02
C ASN A 80 4.44 11.93 13.27
N MET A 81 4.02 10.98 14.11
CA MET A 81 2.61 10.83 14.48
C MET A 81 2.07 12.05 15.24
N ILE A 82 2.88 12.72 16.06
CA ILE A 82 2.46 13.94 16.80
C ILE A 82 2.03 15.05 15.84
N PHE A 83 2.74 15.19 14.71
CA PHE A 83 2.50 16.20 13.69
C PHE A 83 1.61 15.72 12.53
N SER A 84 1.07 14.50 12.63
CA SER A 84 0.18 13.95 11.62
C SER A 84 -1.08 14.79 11.46
N THR A 85 -1.48 15.01 10.22
CA THR A 85 -2.78 15.64 9.90
C THR A 85 -3.97 14.78 10.31
N ASN A 86 -3.78 13.46 10.37
CA ASN A 86 -4.78 12.53 10.84
C ASN A 86 -4.11 11.51 11.76
N LYS A 87 -4.02 11.88 13.05
CA LYS A 87 -3.38 11.07 14.10
C LYS A 87 -4.01 9.67 14.21
N TYR A 88 -5.34 9.59 14.04
CA TYR A 88 -6.07 8.33 14.10
C TYR A 88 -5.65 7.41 12.96
N ARG A 89 -5.64 7.91 11.72
CA ARG A 89 -5.19 7.15 10.55
C ARG A 89 -3.73 6.73 10.66
N SER A 90 -2.84 7.60 11.14
CA SER A 90 -1.43 7.24 11.34
C SER A 90 -1.22 6.13 12.37
N PHE A 91 -2.12 6.00 13.35
CA PHE A 91 -2.02 4.97 14.37
C PHE A 91 -2.72 3.66 13.96
N TRP A 92 -3.99 3.73 13.55
CA TRP A 92 -4.86 2.57 13.30
C TRP A 92 -4.89 2.13 11.83
N GLY A 93 -4.67 3.05 10.89
CA GLY A 93 -4.88 2.84 9.45
C GLY A 93 -6.35 2.96 9.04
N ASP A 94 -6.59 3.02 7.73
CA ASP A 94 -7.93 3.07 7.14
C ASP A 94 -8.13 1.96 6.10
N LYS A 95 -7.46 2.07 4.93
CA LYS A 95 -7.48 1.05 3.86
C LYS A 95 -6.20 0.22 3.77
N VAL A 96 -5.07 0.86 4.08
CA VAL A 96 -3.73 0.25 4.10
C VAL A 96 -3.26 0.24 5.55
N TYR A 97 -3.19 -0.95 6.15
CA TYR A 97 -2.78 -1.11 7.55
C TYR A 97 -1.27 -1.30 7.72
N ASN A 98 -0.56 -1.61 6.62
CA ASN A 98 0.83 -2.06 6.65
C ASN A 98 1.83 -0.98 7.06
N ASP A 99 1.49 0.30 6.88
CA ASP A 99 2.38 1.45 7.11
C ASP A 99 1.97 2.26 8.35
N THR A 100 1.12 1.68 9.20
CA THR A 100 0.63 2.30 10.43
C THR A 100 1.64 2.20 11.56
N PHE A 101 1.54 3.08 12.56
CA PHE A 101 2.36 2.99 13.77
C PHE A 101 2.23 1.61 14.44
N LEU A 102 1.01 1.07 14.49
CA LEU A 102 0.74 -0.24 15.07
C LEU A 102 1.44 -1.38 14.30
N ALA A 103 1.42 -1.34 12.96
CA ALA A 103 2.16 -2.30 12.14
C ALA A 103 3.68 -2.16 12.35
N PHE A 104 4.20 -0.94 12.48
CA PHE A 104 5.61 -0.73 12.79
C PHE A 104 6.01 -1.29 14.15
N ILE A 105 5.17 -1.21 15.19
CA ILE A 105 5.43 -1.91 16.46
C ILE A 105 5.63 -3.40 16.23
N LEU A 106 4.74 -4.05 15.46
CA LEU A 106 4.86 -5.48 15.14
C LEU A 106 6.18 -5.79 14.41
N TYR A 107 6.53 -4.99 13.41
CA TYR A 107 7.77 -5.17 12.67
C TYR A 107 9.02 -4.89 13.49
N PHE A 108 8.97 -3.97 14.44
CA PHE A 108 10.07 -3.72 15.37
C PHE A 108 10.25 -4.85 16.38
N ILE A 109 9.15 -5.45 16.85
CA ILE A 109 9.22 -6.68 17.64
C ILE A 109 9.84 -7.79 16.78
N LEU A 110 9.38 -7.99 15.54
CA LEU A 110 9.98 -8.96 14.62
C LEU A 110 11.48 -8.70 14.38
N LEU A 111 11.87 -7.44 14.15
CA LEU A 111 13.26 -7.04 13.97
C LEU A 111 14.10 -7.42 15.19
N ALA A 112 13.60 -7.12 16.39
CA ALA A 112 14.24 -7.49 17.65
C ALA A 112 14.41 -9.02 17.74
N LEU A 113 13.32 -9.76 17.52
CA LEU A 113 13.30 -11.23 17.55
C LEU A 113 14.30 -11.86 16.57
N VAL A 114 14.40 -11.34 15.34
CA VAL A 114 15.33 -11.85 14.33
C VAL A 114 16.78 -11.45 14.63
N SER A 115 16.98 -10.27 15.21
CA SER A 115 18.31 -9.78 15.61
C SER A 115 18.88 -10.56 16.79
N PHE A 116 18.01 -11.11 17.63
CA PHE A 116 18.37 -12.00 18.72
C PHE A 116 18.84 -13.36 18.18
N ASP A 117 19.78 -14.00 18.87
CA ASP A 117 20.21 -15.37 18.52
C ASP A 117 19.18 -16.44 18.94
N LEU A 118 17.92 -16.25 18.56
CA LEU A 118 16.81 -17.16 18.88
C LEU A 118 16.83 -18.40 18.00
N LEU A 119 16.98 -18.15 16.70
CA LEU A 119 17.08 -19.16 15.65
C LEU A 119 18.39 -18.98 14.93
N LYS A 120 19.00 -20.09 14.49
CA LYS A 120 20.19 -20.03 13.66
C LYS A 120 19.88 -19.27 12.37
N THR A 121 20.81 -18.43 11.90
CA THR A 121 20.67 -17.69 10.64
C THR A 121 20.24 -18.60 9.48
N LYS A 122 20.82 -19.80 9.36
CA LYS A 122 20.45 -20.79 8.35
C LYS A 122 18.98 -21.24 8.44
N THR A 123 18.42 -21.33 9.65
CA THR A 123 17.01 -21.67 9.89
C THR A 123 16.10 -20.54 9.43
N ILE A 124 16.44 -19.30 9.78
CA ILE A 124 15.67 -18.10 9.38
C ILE A 124 15.61 -18.04 7.86
N LEU A 125 16.77 -18.14 7.20
CA LEU A 125 16.89 -18.16 5.74
C LEU A 125 16.17 -19.34 5.08
N ALA A 126 16.15 -20.52 5.71
CA ALA A 126 15.41 -21.67 5.19
C ALA A 126 13.89 -21.42 5.21
N GLY A 127 13.36 -20.79 6.25
CA GLY A 127 11.95 -20.37 6.28
C GLY A 127 11.61 -19.31 5.23
N VAL A 128 12.48 -18.32 5.03
CA VAL A 128 12.33 -17.32 3.96
C VAL A 128 12.36 -17.98 2.57
N ASN A 129 13.24 -18.97 2.37
CA ASN A 129 13.27 -19.75 1.14
C ASN A 129 11.98 -20.56 0.95
N PHE A 130 11.50 -21.22 2.00
CA PHE A 130 10.23 -21.96 1.99
C PHE A 130 9.04 -21.08 1.62
N LEU A 131 8.95 -19.86 2.18
CA LEU A 131 7.97 -18.85 1.79
C LEU A 131 8.03 -18.57 0.29
N GLY A 132 9.22 -18.27 -0.24
CA GLY A 132 9.36 -17.95 -1.67
C GLY A 132 9.02 -19.12 -2.58
N VAL A 133 9.35 -20.36 -2.19
CA VAL A 133 8.99 -21.57 -2.95
C VAL A 133 7.48 -21.76 -2.99
N LEU A 134 6.79 -21.64 -1.86
CA LEU A 134 5.33 -21.73 -1.82
C LEU A 134 4.68 -20.67 -2.70
N VAL A 135 5.10 -19.41 -2.57
CA VAL A 135 4.60 -18.31 -3.40
C VAL A 135 4.84 -18.58 -4.89
N ALA A 136 6.01 -19.10 -5.26
CA ALA A 136 6.32 -19.44 -6.65
C ALA A 136 5.47 -20.59 -7.20
N ILE A 137 5.25 -21.64 -6.42
CA ILE A 137 4.40 -22.78 -6.81
C ILE A 137 2.97 -22.29 -7.06
N PHE A 138 2.40 -21.53 -6.14
CA PHE A 138 1.03 -21.01 -6.32
C PHE A 138 0.93 -19.99 -7.46
N GLY A 139 1.97 -19.19 -7.70
CA GLY A 139 2.05 -18.31 -8.87
C GLY A 139 2.03 -19.10 -10.19
N LEU A 140 2.76 -20.21 -10.26
CA LEU A 140 2.80 -21.10 -11.41
C LEU A 140 1.50 -21.88 -11.62
N VAL A 141 0.89 -22.38 -10.54
CA VAL A 141 -0.43 -23.04 -10.59
C VAL A 141 -1.48 -22.05 -11.08
N HIS A 142 -1.48 -20.81 -10.58
CA HIS A 142 -2.37 -19.77 -11.09
C HIS A 142 -2.14 -19.53 -12.60
N ALA A 143 -0.88 -19.44 -13.05
CA ALA A 143 -0.56 -19.31 -14.47
C ALA A 143 -1.16 -20.45 -15.32
N TYR A 144 -1.03 -21.69 -14.83
CA TYR A 144 -1.56 -22.88 -15.48
C TYR A 144 -3.10 -22.88 -15.54
N LEU A 145 -3.77 -22.47 -14.46
CA LEU A 145 -5.23 -22.36 -14.39
C LEU A 145 -5.77 -21.29 -15.34
N LEU A 146 -5.13 -20.11 -15.43
CA LEU A 146 -5.48 -19.07 -16.41
C LEU A 146 -5.39 -19.61 -17.83
N TYR A 147 -4.32 -20.36 -18.13
CA TYR A 147 -4.06 -20.90 -19.47
C TYR A 147 -5.09 -21.96 -19.88
N ILE A 148 -5.44 -22.90 -18.99
CA ILE A 148 -6.29 -24.05 -19.35
C ILE A 148 -7.78 -23.78 -19.14
N LEU A 149 -8.13 -23.17 -18.01
CA LEU A 149 -9.54 -23.02 -17.62
C LEU A 149 -10.14 -21.70 -18.12
N LYS A 150 -9.33 -20.80 -18.70
CA LYS A 150 -9.74 -19.44 -19.12
C LYS A 150 -10.53 -18.69 -18.02
N LEU A 151 -10.25 -19.02 -16.76
CA LEU A 151 -10.89 -18.37 -15.62
C LEU A 151 -10.24 -17.01 -15.42
N ASP A 152 -10.99 -15.92 -15.50
CA ASP A 152 -10.53 -14.60 -15.05
C ASP A 152 -10.43 -14.56 -13.52
N ILE A 153 -9.48 -15.31 -12.97
CA ILE A 153 -9.21 -15.36 -11.53
C ILE A 153 -8.53 -14.05 -11.13
N VAL A 154 -9.31 -13.00 -10.86
CA VAL A 154 -8.89 -11.72 -10.24
C VAL A 154 -7.49 -11.28 -10.72
N SER A 155 -7.21 -11.39 -12.02
CA SER A 155 -5.93 -11.04 -12.59
C SER A 155 -6.02 -9.60 -13.05
N TYR A 156 -5.50 -8.68 -12.24
CA TYR A 156 -5.30 -7.30 -12.69
C TYR A 156 -4.37 -7.34 -13.91
N ASP A 157 -4.86 -6.91 -15.08
CA ASP A 157 -4.07 -6.75 -16.31
C ASP A 157 -3.55 -8.10 -16.90
N GLY A 158 -4.27 -9.21 -16.66
CA GLY A 158 -3.95 -10.54 -17.22
C GLY A 158 -2.65 -11.18 -16.68
N ARG A 159 -2.13 -10.68 -15.55
CA ARG A 159 -0.88 -11.14 -14.95
C ARG A 159 -1.13 -12.13 -13.81
N ILE A 160 -0.16 -13.04 -13.62
CA ILE A 160 -0.17 -13.94 -12.48
C ILE A 160 -0.04 -13.16 -11.17
N THR A 161 -0.86 -13.52 -10.19
CA THR A 161 -0.83 -12.88 -8.86
C THR A 161 -0.66 -13.89 -7.73
N GLY A 162 -0.83 -15.19 -7.99
CA GLY A 162 -0.81 -16.25 -6.98
C GLY A 162 -1.70 -15.92 -5.77
N THR A 163 -1.24 -16.30 -4.58
CA THR A 163 -1.87 -15.99 -3.28
C THR A 163 -1.61 -14.56 -2.77
N ILE A 164 -1.02 -13.72 -3.62
CA ILE A 164 -0.57 -12.36 -3.28
C ILE A 164 -1.53 -11.30 -3.82
N GLY A 165 -2.32 -11.60 -4.85
CA GLY A 165 -3.29 -10.66 -5.42
C GLY A 165 -2.70 -9.57 -6.30
N GLN A 166 -1.37 -9.40 -6.32
CA GLN A 166 -0.70 -8.43 -7.18
C GLN A 166 0.65 -8.93 -7.72
N ALA A 167 0.81 -8.86 -9.03
CA ALA A 167 1.98 -9.38 -9.74
C ALA A 167 3.30 -8.64 -9.38
N ASN A 168 3.24 -7.36 -9.04
CA ASN A 168 4.43 -6.58 -8.65
C ASN A 168 4.91 -6.92 -7.23
N ILE A 169 3.99 -7.27 -6.32
CA ILE A 169 4.34 -7.79 -4.99
C ILE A 169 4.89 -9.21 -5.14
N LEU A 170 4.24 -10.08 -5.92
CA LEU A 170 4.71 -11.43 -6.24
C LEU A 170 6.16 -11.42 -6.76
N GLY A 171 6.43 -10.65 -7.81
CA GLY A 171 7.78 -10.51 -8.36
C GLY A 171 8.77 -9.98 -7.33
N GLY A 172 8.35 -9.04 -6.48
CA GLY A 172 9.14 -8.49 -5.38
C GLY A 172 9.59 -9.54 -4.35
N ILE A 173 8.66 -10.40 -3.91
CA ILE A 173 8.94 -11.51 -2.99
C ILE A 173 9.96 -12.45 -3.63
N VAL A 174 9.66 -12.92 -4.84
CA VAL A 174 10.47 -13.93 -5.54
C VAL A 174 11.90 -13.42 -5.77
N VAL A 175 12.05 -12.16 -6.21
CA VAL A 175 13.38 -11.58 -6.44
C VAL A 175 14.18 -11.40 -5.15
N SER A 176 13.53 -11.10 -4.02
CA SER A 176 14.21 -10.97 -2.73
C SER A 176 14.66 -12.32 -2.15
N VAL A 177 13.94 -13.41 -2.45
CA VAL A 177 14.25 -14.75 -1.96
C VAL A 177 15.29 -15.46 -2.83
N LEU A 178 15.38 -15.13 -4.13
CA LEU A 178 16.31 -15.77 -5.06
C LEU A 178 17.79 -15.76 -4.59
N PRO A 179 18.37 -14.63 -4.13
CA PRO A 179 19.72 -14.61 -3.55
C PRO A 179 19.89 -15.57 -2.36
N ILE A 180 18.85 -15.73 -1.54
CA ILE A 180 18.86 -16.63 -0.38
C ILE A 180 18.88 -18.09 -0.83
N SER A 181 18.11 -18.44 -1.86
CA SER A 181 18.13 -19.79 -2.44
C SER A 181 19.53 -20.16 -2.94
N LEU A 182 20.18 -19.24 -3.65
CA LEU A 182 21.56 -19.43 -4.15
C LEU A 182 22.59 -19.53 -3.00
N LEU A 183 22.40 -18.77 -1.92
CA LEU A 183 23.26 -18.85 -0.73
C LEU A 183 23.16 -20.21 -0.07
N LEU A 184 21.93 -20.70 0.13
CA LEU A 184 21.67 -21.98 0.77
C LEU A 184 22.12 -23.16 -0.12
N LEU A 185 21.98 -23.04 -1.44
CA LEU A 185 22.55 -23.97 -2.42
C LEU A 185 24.07 -24.09 -2.25
N LYS A 186 24.77 -22.96 -2.15
CA LYS A 186 26.23 -22.93 -1.96
C LYS A 186 26.66 -23.53 -0.62
N GLN A 187 25.86 -23.36 0.43
CA GLN A 187 26.13 -23.88 1.78
C GLN A 187 25.63 -25.33 2.01
N ALA A 188 24.95 -25.93 1.03
CA ALA A 188 24.41 -27.27 1.16
C ALA A 188 25.51 -28.32 0.96
N ASN A 189 25.63 -29.25 1.92
CA ASN A 189 26.64 -30.32 1.85
C ASN A 189 26.07 -31.62 1.27
N ARG A 190 24.78 -31.90 1.49
CA ARG A 190 24.12 -33.13 1.01
C ARG A 190 23.57 -32.97 -0.39
N ARG A 191 23.66 -34.00 -1.24
CA ARG A 191 23.13 -34.00 -2.62
C ARG A 191 21.64 -33.66 -2.66
N THR A 192 20.84 -34.24 -1.77
CA THR A 192 19.39 -33.97 -1.67
C THR A 192 19.09 -32.52 -1.32
N THR A 193 19.82 -31.94 -0.37
CA THR A 193 19.67 -30.53 0.01
C THR A 193 20.12 -29.58 -1.11
N LYS A 194 21.18 -29.94 -1.85
CA LYS A 194 21.59 -29.18 -3.05
C LYS A 194 20.51 -29.23 -4.13
N ALA A 195 19.96 -30.41 -4.42
CA ALA A 195 18.88 -30.58 -5.39
C ALA A 195 17.66 -29.73 -5.03
N TYR A 196 17.25 -29.73 -3.75
CA TYR A 196 16.16 -28.88 -3.27
C TYR A 196 16.39 -27.39 -3.55
N TYR A 197 17.55 -26.85 -3.17
CA TYR A 197 17.81 -25.41 -3.39
C TYR A 197 18.04 -25.06 -4.86
N LEU A 198 18.51 -26.01 -5.68
CA LEU A 198 18.58 -25.82 -7.12
C LEU A 198 17.18 -25.74 -7.75
N ILE A 199 16.28 -26.65 -7.37
CA ILE A 199 14.88 -26.62 -7.78
C ILE A 199 14.22 -25.34 -7.30
N SER A 200 14.44 -24.96 -6.03
CA SER A 200 13.94 -23.69 -5.47
C SER A 200 14.40 -22.48 -6.29
N ALA A 201 15.70 -22.36 -6.57
CA ALA A 201 16.22 -21.25 -7.38
C ALA A 201 15.60 -21.24 -8.78
N THR A 202 15.45 -22.40 -9.40
CA THR A 202 14.83 -22.55 -10.73
C THR A 202 13.37 -22.11 -10.72
N LEU A 203 12.57 -22.60 -9.76
CA LEU A 203 11.16 -22.22 -9.60
C LEU A 203 11.00 -20.72 -9.38
N LEU A 204 11.84 -20.13 -8.52
CA LEU A 204 11.86 -18.69 -8.27
C LEU A 204 12.21 -17.92 -9.57
N SER A 205 13.22 -18.35 -10.31
CA SER A 205 13.59 -17.71 -11.58
C SER A 205 12.46 -17.77 -12.61
N VAL A 206 11.82 -18.93 -12.79
CA VAL A 206 10.68 -19.07 -13.70
C VAL A 206 9.53 -18.17 -13.24
N CYS A 207 9.15 -18.24 -11.96
CA CYS A 207 8.07 -17.39 -11.42
C CYS A 207 8.37 -15.90 -11.58
N LEU A 208 9.63 -15.48 -11.48
CA LEU A 208 10.02 -14.10 -11.71
C LEU A 208 9.78 -13.68 -13.17
N LEU A 209 10.16 -14.53 -14.14
CA LEU A 209 9.92 -14.31 -15.57
C LEU A 209 8.43 -14.11 -15.86
N ILE A 210 7.59 -15.02 -15.39
CA ILE A 210 6.14 -14.96 -15.63
C ILE A 210 5.43 -13.90 -14.78
N SER A 211 6.03 -13.42 -13.68
CA SER A 211 5.47 -12.30 -12.90
C SER A 211 5.44 -11.00 -13.68
N MET A 212 6.37 -10.82 -14.63
CA MET A 212 6.52 -9.61 -15.44
C MET A 212 6.67 -8.31 -14.60
N SER A 213 7.25 -8.43 -13.40
CA SER A 213 7.45 -7.30 -12.48
C SER A 213 8.69 -6.50 -12.87
N ARG A 214 8.51 -5.35 -13.53
CA ARG A 214 9.60 -4.48 -13.98
C ARG A 214 10.51 -4.05 -12.83
N GLY A 215 9.93 -3.74 -11.66
CA GLY A 215 10.70 -3.38 -10.45
C GLY A 215 11.59 -4.49 -9.94
N ALA A 216 11.16 -5.75 -10.09
CA ALA A 216 11.97 -6.90 -9.73
C ALA A 216 13.15 -7.09 -10.69
N PHE A 217 12.94 -6.92 -12.00
CA PHE A 217 14.02 -6.97 -12.99
C PHE A 217 15.03 -5.84 -12.84
N LEU A 218 14.58 -4.62 -12.55
CA LEU A 218 15.47 -3.50 -12.26
C LEU A 218 16.37 -3.81 -11.06
N ALA A 219 15.79 -4.34 -9.97
CA ALA A 219 16.55 -4.74 -8.79
C ALA A 219 17.61 -5.82 -9.10
N LEU A 220 17.27 -6.82 -9.92
CA LEU A 220 18.26 -7.80 -10.41
C LEU A 220 19.37 -7.13 -11.25
N GLY A 221 19.00 -6.22 -12.14
CA GLY A 221 19.94 -5.49 -12.99
C GLY A 221 20.96 -4.70 -12.17
N VAL A 222 20.51 -4.00 -11.12
CA VAL A 222 21.42 -3.27 -10.22
C VAL A 222 22.35 -4.22 -9.47
N ILE A 223 21.88 -5.39 -9.03
CA ILE A 223 22.77 -6.38 -8.41
C ILE A 223 23.80 -6.92 -9.39
N ALA A 224 23.37 -7.28 -10.60
CA ALA A 224 24.25 -7.75 -11.66
C ALA A 224 25.33 -6.71 -12.00
N LEU A 225 24.93 -5.44 -12.11
CA LEU A 225 25.85 -4.32 -12.33
C LEU A 225 26.82 -4.12 -11.15
N SER A 226 26.32 -4.19 -9.91
CA SER A 226 27.18 -4.06 -8.72
C SER A 226 28.24 -5.16 -8.64
N GLU A 227 27.87 -6.41 -8.96
CA GLU A 227 28.81 -7.54 -9.04
C GLU A 227 29.81 -7.36 -10.19
N LEU A 228 29.34 -6.86 -11.33
CA LEU A 228 30.20 -6.54 -12.46
C LEU A 228 31.27 -5.53 -12.06
N ILE A 229 30.88 -4.40 -11.46
CA ILE A 229 31.80 -3.35 -10.99
C ILE A 229 32.81 -3.93 -9.99
N ILE A 230 32.38 -4.76 -9.05
CA ILE A 230 33.28 -5.38 -8.05
C ILE A 230 34.28 -6.34 -8.72
N ARG A 231 33.87 -7.09 -9.75
CA ARG A 231 34.76 -8.01 -10.48
C ARG A 231 35.73 -7.29 -11.40
N LEU A 232 35.28 -6.22 -12.06
CA LEU A 232 36.12 -5.31 -12.84
C LEU A 232 37.23 -4.72 -11.97
N LYS A 233 36.91 -4.26 -10.76
CA LYS A 233 37.91 -3.78 -9.78
C LYS A 233 38.91 -4.84 -9.31
N LYS A 234 38.65 -6.13 -9.53
CA LYS A 234 39.50 -7.25 -9.09
C LYS A 234 40.30 -7.90 -10.22
N ASN A 235 40.28 -7.35 -11.43
CA ASN A 235 40.90 -7.92 -12.64
C ASN A 235 40.56 -9.41 -12.88
N LYS A 236 39.40 -9.87 -12.36
CA LYS A 236 38.90 -11.22 -12.62
C LYS A 236 37.90 -11.14 -13.76
N TYR A 237 38.43 -11.00 -14.98
CA TYR A 237 37.61 -10.91 -16.17
C TYR A 237 36.98 -12.26 -16.54
N ARG A 238 35.73 -12.20 -16.98
CA ARG A 238 35.26 -12.99 -18.12
C ARG A 238 34.54 -12.00 -19.01
N LEU A 239 35.19 -11.59 -20.10
CA LEU A 239 34.64 -10.65 -21.09
C LEU A 239 33.24 -11.11 -21.54
N GLU A 240 33.06 -12.43 -21.64
CA GLU A 240 31.79 -13.14 -21.85
C GLU A 240 30.66 -12.69 -20.93
N LEU A 241 30.91 -12.45 -19.63
CA LEU A 241 29.87 -12.06 -18.67
C LEU A 241 29.45 -10.59 -18.84
N VAL A 242 30.40 -9.71 -19.17
CA VAL A 242 30.14 -8.29 -19.50
C VAL A 242 29.29 -8.24 -20.77
N VAL A 243 29.68 -9.01 -21.78
CA VAL A 243 29.01 -9.11 -23.08
C VAL A 243 27.62 -9.73 -22.93
N VAL A 244 27.44 -10.79 -22.13
CA VAL A 244 26.12 -11.38 -21.88
C VAL A 244 25.19 -10.44 -21.13
N ILE A 245 25.68 -9.70 -20.12
CA ILE A 245 24.85 -8.71 -19.40
C ILE A 245 24.54 -7.51 -20.30
N ALA A 246 25.51 -7.03 -21.08
CA ALA A 246 25.30 -5.95 -22.03
C ALA A 246 24.37 -6.36 -23.18
N ILE A 247 24.46 -7.60 -23.69
CA ILE A 247 23.53 -8.16 -24.69
C ILE A 247 22.14 -8.40 -24.08
N PHE A 248 22.04 -8.82 -22.82
CA PHE A 248 20.75 -8.95 -22.13
C PHE A 248 20.10 -7.56 -21.94
N LEU A 249 20.88 -6.57 -21.52
CA LEU A 249 20.43 -5.19 -21.35
C LEU A 249 20.16 -4.49 -22.69
N ALA A 250 20.94 -4.75 -23.74
CA ALA A 250 20.74 -4.18 -25.08
C ALA A 250 19.64 -4.93 -25.85
N GLY A 251 19.48 -6.24 -25.62
CA GLY A 251 18.38 -7.05 -26.14
C GLY A 251 17.01 -6.58 -25.65
N LEU A 252 16.95 -5.93 -24.48
CA LEU A 252 15.78 -5.20 -24.00
C LEU A 252 15.47 -3.90 -24.78
N PHE A 253 16.35 -3.43 -25.66
CA PHE A 253 16.18 -2.18 -26.44
C PHE A 253 16.30 -2.35 -27.97
N ILE A 254 16.77 -3.49 -28.49
CA ILE A 254 17.12 -3.67 -29.92
C ILE A 254 15.99 -4.26 -30.79
N ILE A 255 14.87 -4.74 -30.24
CA ILE A 255 13.79 -5.29 -31.08
C ILE A 255 13.07 -4.17 -31.89
N PRO A 256 12.97 -4.27 -33.23
CA PRO A 256 12.31 -3.28 -34.07
C PRO A 256 10.82 -3.08 -33.73
N LYS A 257 10.33 -1.85 -33.83
CA LYS A 257 8.94 -1.47 -33.48
C LYS A 257 7.92 -2.26 -34.31
N GLU A 258 8.27 -2.60 -35.55
CA GLU A 258 7.44 -3.36 -36.49
C GLU A 258 7.20 -4.82 -36.03
N MET A 259 8.13 -5.43 -35.28
CA MET A 259 7.95 -6.77 -34.68
C MET A 259 7.08 -6.75 -33.41
N ILE A 260 6.98 -5.60 -32.74
CA ILE A 260 6.26 -5.43 -31.47
C ILE A 260 4.81 -4.96 -31.71
N ALA A 261 4.61 -4.12 -32.74
CA ALA A 261 3.34 -3.44 -33.04
C ALA A 261 2.23 -4.34 -33.60
N GLY A 262 2.52 -5.57 -34.03
CA GLY A 262 1.49 -6.50 -34.50
C GLY A 262 0.66 -7.10 -33.38
N SER A 263 -0.67 -7.19 -33.55
CA SER A 263 -1.63 -7.85 -32.64
C SER A 263 -1.31 -9.33 -32.31
N LYS A 264 -0.34 -9.93 -33.03
CA LYS A 264 0.15 -11.29 -32.85
C LYS A 264 1.42 -11.44 -31.99
N SER A 265 2.11 -10.36 -31.62
CA SER A 265 3.30 -10.47 -30.74
C SER A 265 2.88 -10.93 -29.33
N PRO A 266 3.60 -11.88 -28.69
CA PRO A 266 3.27 -12.34 -27.34
C PRO A 266 3.21 -11.15 -26.37
N TYR A 267 2.19 -11.10 -25.50
CA TYR A 267 2.01 -10.03 -24.51
C TYR A 267 3.28 -9.77 -23.68
N LEU A 268 4.06 -10.83 -23.41
CA LEU A 268 5.39 -10.75 -22.81
C LEU A 268 6.31 -9.77 -23.53
N VAL A 269 6.45 -9.93 -24.85
CA VAL A 269 7.29 -9.07 -25.68
C VAL A 269 6.76 -7.63 -25.63
N ARG A 270 5.46 -7.41 -25.86
CA ARG A 270 4.89 -6.05 -25.81
C ARG A 270 5.19 -5.33 -24.51
N ARG A 271 5.04 -6.00 -23.36
CA ARG A 271 5.24 -5.39 -22.05
C ARG A 271 6.70 -5.10 -21.70
N PHE A 272 7.65 -5.86 -22.22
CA PHE A 272 9.08 -5.57 -22.04
C PHE A 272 9.52 -4.36 -22.86
N PHE A 273 8.97 -4.17 -24.08
CA PHE A 273 9.37 -3.09 -24.99
C PHE A 273 8.45 -1.86 -24.96
N SER A 274 7.31 -1.91 -24.26
CA SER A 274 6.38 -0.79 -24.12
C SER A 274 6.96 0.44 -23.41
N PHE A 275 8.20 0.37 -22.90
CA PHE A 275 8.97 1.53 -22.44
C PHE A 275 9.23 2.55 -23.55
N ARG A 276 9.21 2.12 -24.82
CA ARG A 276 9.54 2.94 -25.99
C ARG A 276 8.35 3.76 -26.52
N ASP A 277 7.13 3.37 -26.19
CA ASP A 277 5.91 3.88 -26.85
C ASP A 277 5.19 5.01 -26.08
N GLY A 278 5.73 5.50 -24.96
CA GLY A 278 5.32 6.77 -24.33
C GLY A 278 3.83 6.94 -23.94
N HIS A 279 3.05 5.85 -23.92
CA HIS A 279 1.59 5.89 -23.73
C HIS A 279 1.11 4.86 -22.69
N ASN A 280 1.79 4.69 -21.55
CA ASN A 280 1.41 3.67 -20.57
C ASN A 280 1.42 4.17 -19.12
N LEU A 281 0.68 3.47 -18.24
CA LEU A 281 0.58 3.65 -16.76
C LEU A 281 1.88 4.01 -15.99
N SER A 282 3.06 3.88 -16.59
CA SER A 282 4.32 4.43 -16.07
C SER A 282 4.33 5.97 -16.01
N ASP A 283 3.63 6.65 -16.90
CA ASP A 283 3.61 8.12 -16.97
C ASP A 283 2.84 8.73 -15.80
N ILE A 284 1.74 8.07 -15.39
CA ILE A 284 0.95 8.43 -14.20
C ILE A 284 1.82 8.41 -12.92
N ARG A 285 2.86 7.57 -12.83
CA ARG A 285 3.70 7.52 -11.62
C ARG A 285 4.62 8.73 -11.52
N PHE A 286 5.24 9.15 -12.62
CA PHE A 286 6.06 10.36 -12.64
C PHE A 286 5.21 11.60 -12.32
N GLU A 287 3.98 11.61 -12.82
CA GLU A 287 2.97 12.59 -12.44
C GLU A 287 2.61 12.55 -10.96
N ILE A 288 2.33 11.37 -10.38
CA ILE A 288 2.08 11.22 -8.93
C ILE A 288 3.27 11.73 -8.13
N TRP A 289 4.51 11.42 -8.54
CA TRP A 289 5.70 11.87 -7.84
C TRP A 289 5.87 13.39 -7.92
N ARG A 290 5.70 13.97 -9.11
CA ARG A 290 5.74 15.41 -9.34
C ARG A 290 4.69 16.13 -8.48
N ASP A 291 3.47 15.63 -8.48
CA ASP A 291 2.33 16.22 -7.77
C ASP A 291 2.45 16.00 -6.24
N SER A 292 3.29 15.07 -5.79
CA SER A 292 3.64 14.90 -4.37
C SER A 292 4.70 15.90 -3.89
N LEU A 293 5.48 16.51 -4.80
CA LEU A 293 6.56 17.43 -4.41
C LEU A 293 6.08 18.67 -3.66
N PRO A 294 5.01 19.38 -4.09
CA PRO A 294 4.48 20.51 -3.33
C PRO A 294 4.12 20.11 -1.89
N ALA A 295 3.43 18.98 -1.71
CA ALA A 295 3.09 18.48 -0.38
C ALA A 295 4.34 18.21 0.47
N ILE A 296 5.39 17.59 -0.09
CA ILE A 296 6.67 17.38 0.62
C ILE A 296 7.27 18.72 1.06
N MET A 297 7.23 19.74 0.20
CA MET A 297 7.81 21.05 0.47
C MET A 297 6.99 21.89 1.45
N GLU A 298 5.71 21.60 1.66
CA GLU A 298 4.89 22.24 2.70
C GLU A 298 5.28 21.80 4.12
N LYS A 299 5.68 20.53 4.29
CA LYS A 299 6.10 19.96 5.60
C LYS A 299 7.42 19.19 5.52
N PRO A 300 8.53 19.85 5.14
CA PRO A 300 9.79 19.15 4.86
C PRO A 300 10.41 18.51 6.11
N PHE A 301 10.19 19.06 7.30
CA PHE A 301 10.86 18.54 8.51
C PHE A 301 10.08 17.44 9.24
N THR A 302 8.75 17.57 9.33
CA THR A 302 7.90 16.65 10.09
C THR A 302 7.15 15.65 9.21
N GLY A 303 7.04 15.92 7.91
CA GLY A 303 6.11 15.23 7.03
C GLY A 303 4.65 15.46 7.42
N TRP A 304 3.77 14.67 6.82
CA TRP A 304 2.31 14.71 7.03
C TRP A 304 1.77 13.63 7.98
N GLY A 305 2.63 12.71 8.42
CA GLY A 305 2.29 11.57 9.27
C GLY A 305 2.19 10.25 8.48
N ASN A 306 2.39 9.12 9.18
CA ASN A 306 2.35 7.79 8.56
C ASN A 306 0.98 7.47 7.95
N ALA A 307 0.97 6.69 6.86
CA ALA A 307 -0.24 6.23 6.18
C ALA A 307 -1.20 7.36 5.75
N THR A 308 -0.67 8.58 5.56
CA THR A 308 -1.45 9.77 5.15
C THR A 308 -1.29 10.10 3.68
N PHE A 309 -0.42 9.40 2.94
CA PHE A 309 -0.13 9.68 1.53
C PHE A 309 -1.39 9.95 0.71
N GLN A 310 -2.37 9.05 0.79
CA GLN A 310 -3.61 9.17 0.05
C GLN A 310 -4.31 10.52 0.28
N ASN A 311 -4.53 10.91 1.54
CA ASN A 311 -5.29 12.12 1.87
C ASN A 311 -4.52 13.37 1.44
N VAL A 312 -3.21 13.37 1.67
CA VAL A 312 -2.35 14.49 1.31
C VAL A 312 -2.25 14.62 -0.20
N TYR A 313 -2.07 13.52 -0.91
CA TYR A 313 -1.99 13.51 -2.36
C TYR A 313 -3.25 14.09 -2.99
N GLN A 314 -4.45 13.70 -2.52
CA GLN A 314 -5.72 14.25 -3.01
C GLN A 314 -5.86 15.78 -2.88
N MET A 315 -5.21 16.38 -1.87
CA MET A 315 -5.19 17.84 -1.71
C MET A 315 -4.26 18.54 -2.72
N HIS A 316 -3.33 17.81 -3.38
CA HIS A 316 -2.24 18.38 -4.17
C HIS A 316 -2.12 17.87 -5.63
N ILE A 317 -3.02 16.99 -6.11
CA ILE A 317 -3.02 16.54 -7.52
C ILE A 317 -3.07 17.77 -8.46
N THR A 318 -2.51 17.70 -9.68
CA THR A 318 -2.56 18.77 -10.73
C THR A 318 -3.66 18.55 -11.79
N PRO A 319 -4.29 19.61 -12.37
CA PRO A 319 -5.62 19.49 -13.03
C PRO A 319 -5.69 18.48 -14.18
N ASN A 320 -4.61 18.36 -14.96
CA ASN A 320 -4.52 17.45 -16.10
C ASN A 320 -4.66 15.96 -15.70
N ASN A 321 -4.31 15.60 -14.47
CA ASN A 321 -4.23 14.21 -14.00
C ASN A 321 -5.55 13.69 -13.41
N ALA A 322 -6.50 14.58 -13.14
CA ALA A 322 -7.80 14.21 -12.57
C ALA A 322 -8.53 13.26 -13.54
N SER A 323 -8.58 13.60 -14.83
CA SER A 323 -9.30 12.85 -15.88
C SER A 323 -9.01 11.34 -15.95
N GLN A 324 -7.79 10.89 -15.58
CA GLN A 324 -7.39 9.48 -15.57
C GLN A 324 -7.48 8.80 -14.19
N THR A 325 -7.57 9.59 -13.11
CA THR A 325 -7.62 9.11 -11.72
C THR A 325 -9.00 9.29 -11.05
N LEU A 326 -9.96 9.90 -11.75
CA LEU A 326 -11.32 10.30 -11.32
C LEU A 326 -12.11 9.26 -10.53
N PHE A 327 -11.85 7.96 -10.70
CA PHE A 327 -12.64 6.90 -10.08
C PHE A 327 -11.86 5.99 -9.13
N LYS A 328 -10.54 6.19 -8.97
CA LYS A 328 -9.73 5.31 -8.14
C LYS A 328 -8.80 6.11 -7.24
N GLU A 329 -9.19 6.19 -5.96
CA GLU A 329 -8.38 6.76 -4.90
C GLU A 329 -6.94 6.20 -4.97
N VAL A 330 -5.95 7.07 -5.20
CA VAL A 330 -4.54 6.66 -5.27
C VAL A 330 -4.03 6.41 -3.85
N GLU A 331 -3.83 5.15 -3.50
CA GLU A 331 -3.48 4.72 -2.14
C GLU A 331 -1.97 4.85 -1.81
N SER A 332 -1.09 4.96 -2.81
CA SER A 332 0.38 5.11 -2.64
C SER A 332 1.03 5.70 -3.91
N SER A 333 2.18 6.37 -3.76
CA SER A 333 2.99 6.84 -4.89
C SER A 333 3.66 5.73 -5.70
N HIS A 334 3.59 4.48 -5.23
CA HIS A 334 4.35 3.36 -5.77
C HIS A 334 5.87 3.61 -5.73
N ASN A 335 6.31 4.46 -4.79
CA ASN A 335 7.70 4.79 -4.53
C ASN A 335 7.89 5.06 -3.04
N MET A 336 8.49 4.11 -2.34
CA MET A 336 8.74 4.20 -0.90
C MET A 336 9.56 5.45 -0.51
N ILE A 337 10.40 6.00 -1.40
CA ILE A 337 11.13 7.23 -1.10
C ILE A 337 10.19 8.43 -1.10
N VAL A 338 9.31 8.54 -2.11
CA VAL A 338 8.32 9.63 -2.17
C VAL A 338 7.36 9.52 -0.99
N ASP A 339 6.85 8.31 -0.71
CA ASP A 339 6.00 8.04 0.45
C ASP A 339 6.73 8.41 1.76
N ALA A 340 8.00 8.00 1.94
CA ALA A 340 8.77 8.32 3.14
C ALA A 340 8.99 9.83 3.30
N PHE A 341 9.40 10.56 2.26
CA PHE A 341 9.62 12.00 2.37
C PHE A 341 8.32 12.76 2.64
N LEU A 342 7.20 12.34 2.04
CA LEU A 342 5.89 12.95 2.28
C LEU A 342 5.39 12.66 3.69
N GLU A 343 5.47 11.41 4.14
CA GLU A 343 4.90 10.99 5.42
C GLU A 343 5.80 11.34 6.62
N TRP A 344 7.12 11.23 6.46
CA TRP A 344 8.10 11.33 7.55
C TRP A 344 8.99 12.57 7.49
N GLY A 345 8.97 13.32 6.38
CA GLY A 345 9.87 14.45 6.17
C GLY A 345 11.32 14.04 5.88
N PHE A 346 12.16 15.02 5.53
CA PHE A 346 13.56 14.82 5.19
C PHE A 346 14.40 14.22 6.31
N PRO A 347 14.37 14.72 7.56
CA PRO A 347 15.28 14.23 8.60
C PRO A 347 15.07 12.75 8.90
N ALA A 348 13.82 12.34 9.16
CA ALA A 348 13.51 10.95 9.48
C ALA A 348 13.79 10.03 8.29
N SER A 349 13.38 10.42 7.07
CA SER A 349 13.62 9.64 5.85
C SER A 349 15.11 9.42 5.60
N LEU A 350 15.92 10.47 5.70
CA LEU A 350 17.37 10.38 5.50
C LEU A 350 18.03 9.54 6.59
N ILE A 351 17.64 9.68 7.86
CA ILE A 351 18.18 8.85 8.94
C ILE A 351 17.88 7.37 8.68
N ILE A 352 16.66 7.03 8.30
CA ILE A 352 16.27 5.65 8.00
C ILE A 352 17.08 5.11 6.82
N LEU A 353 17.15 5.86 5.71
CA LEU A 353 17.90 5.47 4.52
C LEU A 353 19.41 5.28 4.81
N LEU A 354 20.02 6.24 5.50
CA LEU A 354 21.43 6.18 5.87
C LEU A 354 21.70 5.06 6.87
N SER A 355 20.78 4.78 7.80
CA SER A 355 20.96 3.69 8.77
C SER A 355 21.04 2.33 8.08
N VAL A 356 20.20 2.09 7.06
CA VAL A 356 20.22 0.85 6.28
C VAL A 356 21.55 0.71 5.52
N ILE A 357 22.03 1.79 4.92
CA ILE A 357 23.33 1.80 4.21
C ILE A 357 24.48 1.53 5.18
N VAL A 358 24.54 2.24 6.31
CA VAL A 358 25.59 2.10 7.33
C VAL A 358 25.60 0.70 7.91
N LEU A 359 24.44 0.13 8.24
CA LEU A 359 24.30 -1.26 8.70
C LEU A 359 24.75 -2.24 7.62
N GLY A 360 24.38 -2.00 6.36
CA GLY A 360 24.83 -2.79 5.21
C GLY A 360 26.35 -2.82 5.07
N VAL A 361 27.03 -1.69 5.28
CA VAL A 361 28.49 -1.58 5.23
C VAL A 361 29.16 -2.24 6.43
N LYS A 362 28.69 -1.95 7.65
CA LYS A 362 29.33 -2.42 8.91
C LYS A 362 29.06 -3.90 9.23
N SER A 363 27.99 -4.48 8.69
CA SER A 363 27.62 -5.87 8.95
C SER A 363 28.57 -6.88 8.28
N SER A 364 28.92 -7.96 8.98
CA SER A 364 29.62 -9.12 8.40
C SER A 364 28.68 -10.13 7.72
N ALA A 365 27.38 -9.81 7.60
CA ALA A 365 26.40 -10.70 6.99
C ALA A 365 26.83 -11.18 5.58
N PRO A 366 26.45 -12.41 5.18
CA PRO A 366 26.76 -12.92 3.85
C PRO A 366 26.29 -11.95 2.75
N ARG A 367 27.11 -11.78 1.71
CA ARG A 367 26.81 -10.85 0.60
C ARG A 367 25.41 -11.04 0.01
N LEU A 368 24.97 -12.28 -0.14
CA LEU A 368 23.64 -12.60 -0.68
C LEU A 368 22.48 -12.14 0.23
N VAL A 369 22.68 -12.02 1.54
CA VAL A 369 21.69 -11.42 2.45
C VAL A 369 21.62 -9.91 2.25
N LYS A 370 22.79 -9.26 2.07
CA LYS A 370 22.83 -7.82 1.73
C LYS A 370 22.16 -7.54 0.39
N TYR A 371 22.37 -8.41 -0.61
CA TYR A 371 21.69 -8.34 -1.89
C TYR A 371 20.19 -8.50 -1.75
N ALA A 372 19.70 -9.45 -0.96
CA ALA A 372 18.26 -9.60 -0.70
C ALA A 372 17.65 -8.30 -0.13
N LEU A 373 18.32 -7.64 0.81
CA LEU A 373 17.86 -6.34 1.34
C LEU A 373 17.89 -5.23 0.29
N ILE A 374 18.97 -5.14 -0.50
CA ILE A 374 19.10 -4.17 -1.61
C ILE A 374 18.00 -4.40 -2.65
N VAL A 375 17.66 -5.66 -2.97
CA VAL A 375 16.54 -5.99 -3.87
C VAL A 375 15.25 -5.39 -3.34
N VAL A 376 14.93 -5.67 -2.06
CA VAL A 376 13.70 -5.18 -1.44
C VAL A 376 13.64 -3.66 -1.53
N PHE A 377 14.75 -2.98 -1.23
CA PHE A 377 14.84 -1.53 -1.30
C PHE A 377 14.66 -0.97 -2.73
N ILE A 378 15.46 -1.44 -3.71
CA ILE A 378 15.42 -0.92 -5.09
C ILE A 378 14.05 -1.16 -5.74
N ARG A 379 13.47 -2.34 -5.50
CA ARG A 379 12.14 -2.65 -6.02
C ARG A 379 11.08 -1.70 -5.45
N SER A 380 11.18 -1.32 -4.17
CA SER A 380 10.25 -0.39 -3.52
C SER A 380 10.34 1.04 -4.04
N LEU A 381 11.36 1.40 -4.84
CA LEU A 381 11.43 2.70 -5.52
C LEU A 381 10.40 2.86 -6.64
N ILE A 382 9.92 1.75 -7.20
CA ILE A 382 9.07 1.77 -8.40
C ILE A 382 7.89 0.78 -8.32
N CYS A 383 7.57 0.27 -7.14
CA CYS A 383 6.47 -0.65 -6.90
C CYS A 383 5.83 -0.40 -5.53
N ILE A 384 4.52 -0.63 -5.43
CA ILE A 384 3.79 -0.58 -4.16
C ILE A 384 4.34 -1.57 -3.13
N THR A 385 4.40 -1.17 -1.87
CA THR A 385 4.77 -2.02 -0.73
C THR A 385 3.57 -2.80 -0.20
N SER A 386 3.82 -3.84 0.58
CA SER A 386 2.80 -4.64 1.27
C SER A 386 3.38 -5.24 2.54
N GLY A 387 2.51 -5.77 3.41
CA GLY A 387 2.94 -6.31 4.70
C GLY A 387 3.99 -7.40 4.59
N ILE A 388 3.91 -8.25 3.55
CA ILE A 388 4.89 -9.32 3.33
C ILE A 388 6.25 -8.80 2.86
N ILE A 389 6.29 -7.69 2.12
CA ILE A 389 7.54 -7.04 1.72
C ILE A 389 8.20 -6.39 2.94
N TRP A 390 7.42 -5.76 3.81
CA TRP A 390 7.91 -5.27 5.10
C TRP A 390 8.41 -6.39 6.00
N PHE A 391 7.68 -7.50 6.09
CA PHE A 391 8.14 -8.70 6.79
C PHE A 391 9.54 -9.12 6.31
N LEU A 392 9.75 -9.26 5.00
CA LEU A 392 11.06 -9.61 4.44
C LEU A 392 12.12 -8.55 4.71
N PHE A 393 11.78 -7.26 4.56
CA PHE A 393 12.67 -6.14 4.88
C PHE A 393 13.19 -6.22 6.32
N PHE A 394 12.30 -6.34 7.31
CA PHE A 394 12.67 -6.38 8.72
C PHE A 394 13.38 -7.68 9.12
N VAL A 395 13.08 -8.81 8.46
CA VAL A 395 13.86 -10.05 8.64
C VAL A 395 15.30 -9.87 8.14
N TYR A 396 15.50 -9.33 6.94
CA TYR A 396 16.85 -9.11 6.42
C TYR A 396 17.60 -8.06 7.23
N LEU A 397 16.94 -6.96 7.61
CA LEU A 397 17.52 -5.93 8.46
C LEU A 397 17.95 -6.51 9.82
N GLY A 398 17.13 -7.38 10.42
CA GLY A 398 17.47 -8.04 11.68
C GLY A 398 18.69 -8.96 11.57
N LEU A 399 18.79 -9.71 10.46
CA LEU A 399 19.99 -10.51 10.17
C LEU A 399 21.23 -9.63 9.96
N LEU A 400 21.10 -8.45 9.35
CA LEU A 400 22.22 -7.52 9.21
C LEU A 400 22.68 -6.99 10.56
N ILE A 401 21.74 -6.53 11.41
CA ILE A 401 22.04 -5.99 12.74
C ILE A 401 22.69 -7.06 13.62
N ARG A 402 22.19 -8.30 13.56
CA ARG A 402 22.78 -9.44 14.27
C ARG A 402 24.26 -9.62 13.95
N GLU A 403 24.63 -9.47 12.69
CA GLU A 403 26.00 -9.62 12.18
C GLU A 403 26.82 -8.30 12.24
N CYS A 404 26.31 -7.25 12.87
CA CYS A 404 27.09 -6.02 13.10
C CYS A 404 28.11 -6.21 14.23
N ARG A 405 29.34 -5.74 14.00
CA ARG A 405 30.39 -5.72 15.03
C ARG A 405 30.10 -4.64 16.06
N SER A 406 29.46 -5.02 17.16
CA SER A 406 29.15 -4.14 18.29
C SER A 406 29.16 -4.93 19.59
N ARG A 407 29.19 -4.19 20.72
CA ARG A 407 29.15 -4.79 22.06
C ARG A 407 27.90 -5.69 22.19
N GLN A 408 28.10 -6.87 22.73
CA GLN A 408 27.02 -7.79 23.09
C GLN A 408 26.78 -7.70 24.60
N PHE A 409 25.51 -7.64 24.99
CA PHE A 409 25.10 -7.76 26.39
C PHE A 409 24.38 -9.09 26.60
N ASP A 410 24.80 -9.82 27.63
CA ASP A 410 24.08 -10.98 28.12
C ASP A 410 22.96 -10.52 29.06
N PHE A 411 21.71 -10.76 28.67
CA PHE A 411 20.57 -10.62 29.58
C PHE A 411 20.30 -11.96 30.26
N LEU A 412 20.13 -11.91 31.59
CA LEU A 412 19.93 -13.08 32.45
C LEU A 412 18.88 -12.78 33.53
N GLY A 413 18.30 -13.85 34.07
CA GLY A 413 17.45 -13.80 35.27
C GLY A 413 16.14 -13.01 35.09
N LYS A 414 15.69 -12.36 36.17
CA LYS A 414 14.35 -11.72 36.25
C LYS A 414 14.16 -10.56 35.26
N ARG A 415 15.21 -9.78 34.96
CA ARG A 415 15.16 -8.66 34.01
C ARG A 415 14.85 -9.13 32.58
N LEU A 416 15.42 -10.28 32.18
CA LEU A 416 15.13 -10.88 30.89
C LEU A 416 13.67 -11.33 30.78
N VAL A 417 13.14 -11.96 31.83
CA VAL A 417 11.74 -12.39 31.88
C VAL A 417 10.79 -11.17 31.81
N ALA A 418 11.08 -10.10 32.56
CA ALA A 418 10.29 -8.87 32.52
C ALA A 418 10.24 -8.27 31.11
N MET A 419 11.39 -8.20 30.42
CA MET A 419 11.45 -7.74 29.02
C MET A 419 10.57 -8.59 28.09
N TRP A 420 10.59 -9.93 28.24
CA TRP A 420 9.74 -10.81 27.43
C TRP A 420 8.27 -10.63 27.72
N MET A 421 7.89 -10.44 28.98
CA MET A 421 6.51 -10.18 29.36
C MET A 421 6.00 -8.87 28.74
N VAL A 422 6.84 -7.83 28.69
CA VAL A 422 6.50 -6.57 28.01
C VAL A 422 6.31 -6.78 26.51
N LEU A 423 7.24 -7.46 25.83
CA LEU A 423 7.12 -7.75 24.39
C LEU A 423 5.89 -8.64 24.09
N LEU A 424 5.60 -9.61 24.95
CA LEU A 424 4.41 -10.45 24.83
C LEU A 424 3.13 -9.61 25.00
N ALA A 425 3.05 -8.77 26.04
CA ALA A 425 1.90 -7.91 26.27
C ALA A 425 1.66 -6.95 25.08
N LEU A 426 2.74 -6.31 24.58
CA LEU A 426 2.67 -5.45 23.39
C LEU A 426 2.19 -6.22 22.16
N SER A 427 2.77 -7.40 21.88
CA SER A 427 2.35 -8.22 20.74
C SER A 427 0.89 -8.69 20.84
N LEU A 428 0.43 -9.07 22.04
CA LEU A 428 -0.96 -9.46 22.29
C LEU A 428 -1.93 -8.29 22.08
N GLY A 429 -1.56 -7.08 22.52
CA GLY A 429 -2.33 -5.86 22.26
C GLY A 429 -2.44 -5.54 20.77
N VAL A 430 -1.33 -5.65 20.04
CA VAL A 430 -1.32 -5.50 18.57
C VAL A 430 -2.20 -6.57 17.91
N PHE A 431 -2.06 -7.84 18.31
CA PHE A 431 -2.87 -8.93 17.77
C PHE A 431 -4.37 -8.71 18.03
N TRP A 432 -4.75 -8.35 19.24
CA TRP A 432 -6.14 -8.05 19.60
C TRP A 432 -6.72 -6.94 18.72
N THR A 433 -5.98 -5.86 18.51
CA THR A 433 -6.39 -4.77 17.61
C THR A 433 -6.61 -5.27 16.18
N PHE A 434 -5.65 -5.99 15.60
CA PHE A 434 -5.81 -6.51 14.23
C PHE A 434 -6.96 -7.51 14.11
N THR A 435 -7.25 -8.30 15.15
CA THR A 435 -8.44 -9.17 15.14
C THR A 435 -9.75 -8.39 15.15
N ASN A 436 -9.80 -7.24 15.84
CA ASN A 436 -10.96 -6.36 15.80
C ASN A 436 -11.10 -5.66 14.44
N ILE A 437 -10.00 -5.19 13.84
CA ILE A 437 -10.00 -4.68 12.46
C ILE A 437 -10.55 -5.73 11.49
N ALA A 438 -10.10 -6.98 11.61
CA ALA A 438 -10.57 -8.08 10.77
C ALA A 438 -12.05 -8.40 10.97
N ARG A 439 -12.56 -8.36 12.21
CA ARG A 439 -13.99 -8.50 12.48
C ARG A 439 -14.79 -7.36 11.87
N ALA A 440 -14.31 -6.13 12.01
CA ALA A 440 -14.96 -4.96 11.42
C ALA A 440 -15.08 -5.10 9.89
N GLU A 441 -14.02 -5.51 9.19
CA GLU A 441 -14.08 -5.71 7.74
C GLU A 441 -15.09 -6.80 7.32
N VAL A 442 -15.23 -7.87 8.08
CA VAL A 442 -16.23 -8.92 7.80
C VAL A 442 -17.64 -8.33 7.86
N TYR A 443 -17.94 -7.54 8.88
CA TYR A 443 -19.26 -6.92 9.03
C TYR A 443 -19.48 -5.77 8.03
N GLU A 444 -18.46 -4.98 7.73
CA GLU A 444 -18.52 -3.96 6.67
C GLU A 444 -18.81 -4.60 5.31
N LYS A 445 -18.15 -5.71 4.98
CA LYS A 445 -18.41 -6.44 3.74
C LYS A 445 -19.83 -6.99 3.67
N LYS A 446 -20.33 -7.52 4.78
CA LYS A 446 -21.74 -7.94 4.90
C LYS A 446 -22.68 -6.75 4.69
N ALA A 447 -22.42 -5.62 5.33
CA ALA A 447 -23.22 -4.41 5.18
C ALA A 447 -23.27 -3.91 3.72
N LEU A 448 -22.13 -3.95 3.02
CA LEU A 448 -22.01 -3.54 1.62
C LEU A 448 -22.69 -4.48 0.62
N SER A 449 -22.85 -5.76 0.96
CA SER A 449 -23.48 -6.75 0.10
C SER A 449 -24.94 -7.03 0.46
N GLU A 450 -25.41 -6.48 1.59
CA GLU A 450 -26.77 -6.63 2.06
C GLU A 450 -27.70 -5.64 1.33
N GLY A 451 -28.80 -6.16 0.78
CA GLY A 451 -29.78 -5.35 0.07
C GLY A 451 -30.79 -4.67 1.00
N ASP A 452 -30.99 -5.22 2.20
CA ASP A 452 -31.88 -4.64 3.20
C ASP A 452 -31.16 -3.52 4.00
N ALA A 453 -31.72 -2.31 3.94
CA ALA A 453 -31.16 -1.13 4.59
C ALA A 453 -31.03 -1.24 6.12
N ASN A 454 -31.97 -1.92 6.76
CA ASN A 454 -32.00 -2.07 8.22
C ASN A 454 -30.95 -3.09 8.66
N LYS A 455 -30.88 -4.24 7.99
CA LYS A 455 -29.83 -5.23 8.25
C LYS A 455 -28.44 -4.68 7.94
N SER A 456 -28.28 -3.96 6.83
CA SER A 456 -27.03 -3.27 6.49
C SER A 456 -26.63 -2.28 7.59
N SER A 457 -27.59 -1.52 8.15
CA SER A 457 -27.36 -0.62 9.26
C SER A 457 -26.90 -1.33 10.54
N GLU A 458 -27.46 -2.50 10.88
CA GLU A 458 -27.01 -3.31 12.01
C GLU A 458 -25.58 -3.84 11.80
N TYR A 459 -25.25 -4.27 10.58
CA TYR A 459 -23.90 -4.69 10.25
C TYR A 459 -22.89 -3.55 10.34
N TYR A 460 -23.23 -2.34 9.87
CA TYR A 460 -22.37 -1.17 10.06
C TYR A 460 -22.16 -0.83 11.54
N LYS A 461 -23.23 -0.83 12.36
CA LYS A 461 -23.11 -0.62 13.81
C LYS A 461 -22.20 -1.66 14.46
N THR A 462 -22.33 -2.91 14.05
CA THR A 462 -21.47 -4.00 14.53
C THR A 462 -20.02 -3.81 14.09
N ALA A 463 -19.79 -3.45 12.82
CA ALA A 463 -18.45 -3.16 12.32
C ALA A 463 -17.79 -1.99 13.09
N LEU A 464 -18.55 -0.93 13.35
CA LEU A 464 -18.13 0.25 14.11
C LEU A 464 -17.83 -0.10 15.57
N SER A 465 -18.53 -1.06 16.17
CA SER A 465 -18.22 -1.53 17.52
C SER A 465 -16.85 -2.20 17.63
N TYR A 466 -16.37 -2.84 16.55
CA TYR A 466 -15.05 -3.45 16.49
C TYR A 466 -13.97 -2.47 16.06
N ASN A 467 -14.26 -1.58 15.11
CA ASN A 467 -13.31 -0.59 14.62
C ASN A 467 -13.93 0.80 14.52
N PRO A 468 -14.14 1.48 15.66
CA PRO A 468 -14.72 2.81 15.71
C PRO A 468 -13.77 3.89 15.16
N HIS A 469 -12.53 3.53 14.82
CA HIS A 469 -11.50 4.47 14.36
C HIS A 469 -11.32 4.47 12.83
N LYS A 470 -12.05 3.63 12.09
CA LYS A 470 -12.01 3.58 10.63
C LYS A 470 -12.89 4.66 10.02
N GLU A 471 -12.25 5.71 9.52
CA GLU A 471 -12.87 6.86 8.86
C GLU A 471 -13.81 6.45 7.71
N SER A 472 -13.33 5.59 6.81
CA SER A 472 -14.13 5.14 5.66
C SER A 472 -15.37 4.35 6.05
N LEU A 473 -15.38 3.71 7.22
CA LEU A 473 -16.52 2.97 7.75
C LEU A 473 -17.62 3.92 8.22
N TRP A 474 -17.26 4.99 8.93
CA TRP A 474 -18.20 6.04 9.32
C TRP A 474 -18.81 6.75 8.12
N GLY A 475 -18.00 7.10 7.12
CA GLY A 475 -18.50 7.72 5.88
C GLY A 475 -19.48 6.83 5.13
N SER A 476 -19.22 5.52 5.08
CA SER A 476 -20.13 4.55 4.45
C SER A 476 -21.43 4.37 5.24
N TYR A 477 -21.35 4.42 6.58
CA TYR A 477 -22.52 4.38 7.44
C TYR A 477 -23.38 5.65 7.32
N LEU A 478 -22.78 6.84 7.30
CA LEU A 478 -23.48 8.11 7.06
C LEU A 478 -24.23 8.10 5.72
N ALA A 479 -23.60 7.58 4.67
CA ALA A 479 -24.23 7.43 3.36
C ALA A 479 -25.51 6.59 3.43
N LEU A 480 -25.44 5.43 4.11
CA LEU A 480 -26.59 4.55 4.29
C LEU A 480 -27.70 5.24 5.09
N VAL A 481 -27.36 5.87 6.22
CA VAL A 481 -28.33 6.55 7.09
C VAL A 481 -29.03 7.69 6.36
N LEU A 482 -28.29 8.47 5.57
CA LEU A 482 -28.86 9.53 4.74
C LEU A 482 -29.81 8.98 3.67
N TRP A 483 -29.42 7.88 3.02
CA TRP A 483 -30.24 7.21 2.02
C TRP A 483 -31.55 6.67 2.63
N LYS A 484 -31.48 6.08 3.82
CA LYS A 484 -32.66 5.66 4.61
C LYS A 484 -33.56 6.82 5.02
N GLY A 485 -33.02 8.04 5.09
CA GLY A 485 -33.73 9.22 5.59
C GLY A 485 -33.92 9.23 7.12
N ASP A 486 -33.14 8.44 7.86
CA ASP A 486 -33.19 8.43 9.33
C ASP A 486 -32.38 9.61 9.89
N LEU A 487 -33.02 10.78 9.95
CA LEU A 487 -32.37 12.04 10.34
C LEU A 487 -31.87 12.00 11.80
N SER A 488 -32.59 11.30 12.70
CA SER A 488 -32.19 11.20 14.11
C SER A 488 -30.88 10.42 14.26
N GLU A 489 -30.75 9.31 13.55
CA GLU A 489 -29.51 8.55 13.54
C GLU A 489 -28.38 9.30 12.83
N PHE A 490 -28.70 10.09 11.79
CA PHE A 490 -27.72 10.92 11.10
C PHE A 490 -27.10 11.95 12.05
N ASP A 491 -27.94 12.68 12.80
CA ASP A 491 -27.49 13.68 13.78
C ASP A 491 -26.58 13.10 14.86
N LYS A 492 -26.85 11.86 15.31
CA LYS A 492 -25.98 11.16 16.26
C LYS A 492 -24.65 10.78 15.62
N THR A 493 -24.71 10.23 14.41
CA THR A 493 -23.55 9.72 13.68
C THR A 493 -22.60 10.86 13.29
N ILE A 494 -23.13 11.98 12.77
CA ILE A 494 -22.31 13.10 12.33
C ILE A 494 -21.60 13.79 13.49
N LYS A 495 -22.19 13.83 14.69
CA LYS A 495 -21.51 14.34 15.89
C LYS A 495 -20.25 13.55 16.20
N VAL A 496 -20.31 12.23 16.13
CA VAL A 496 -19.12 11.36 16.32
C VAL A 496 -18.10 11.59 15.22
N VAL A 497 -18.57 11.76 13.98
CA VAL A 497 -17.66 12.03 12.86
C VAL A 497 -16.95 13.36 13.04
N ASP A 498 -17.68 14.43 13.35
CA ASP A 498 -17.12 15.76 13.56
C ASP A 498 -16.13 15.85 14.72
N THR A 499 -16.30 15.05 15.77
CA THR A 499 -15.39 15.06 16.92
C THR A 499 -14.09 14.31 16.66
N HIS A 500 -14.10 13.31 15.78
CA HIS A 500 -12.98 12.37 15.61
C HIS A 500 -12.32 12.40 14.23
N PHE A 501 -13.04 12.82 13.20
CA PHE A 501 -12.62 12.73 11.81
C PHE A 501 -12.89 14.06 11.08
N ASN A 502 -11.92 14.50 10.30
CA ASN A 502 -12.11 15.59 9.35
C ASN A 502 -11.81 15.05 7.95
N ASP A 503 -12.78 14.33 7.40
CA ASP A 503 -12.62 13.59 6.16
C ASP A 503 -13.55 14.07 5.05
N TYR A 504 -13.18 13.74 3.82
CA TYR A 504 -13.94 14.13 2.65
C TYR A 504 -15.36 13.53 2.67
N ARG A 505 -15.52 12.23 2.98
CA ARG A 505 -16.82 11.56 2.90
C ARG A 505 -17.78 12.06 3.97
N GLY A 506 -17.31 12.18 5.21
CA GLY A 506 -18.10 12.74 6.30
C GLY A 506 -18.61 14.16 5.98
N ASN A 507 -17.72 15.04 5.52
CA ASN A 507 -18.11 16.41 5.13
C ASN A 507 -19.05 16.42 3.91
N PHE A 508 -18.83 15.55 2.91
CA PHE A 508 -19.68 15.46 1.73
C PHE A 508 -21.11 15.01 2.08
N TYR A 509 -21.27 13.93 2.85
CA TYR A 509 -22.59 13.46 3.26
C TYR A 509 -23.26 14.40 4.25
N ALA A 510 -22.51 15.10 5.10
CA ALA A 510 -23.05 16.18 5.93
C ALA A 510 -23.58 17.35 5.07
N GLY A 511 -22.88 17.72 3.99
CA GLY A 511 -23.33 18.71 3.03
C GLY A 511 -24.67 18.32 2.41
N LEU A 512 -24.78 17.07 1.93
CA LEU A 512 -26.03 16.54 1.38
C LEU A 512 -27.17 16.51 2.40
N TYR A 513 -26.86 16.17 3.65
CA TYR A 513 -27.83 16.19 4.74
C TYR A 513 -28.39 17.60 5.01
N TYR A 514 -27.52 18.59 5.20
CA TYR A 514 -27.96 19.96 5.43
C TYR A 514 -28.68 20.55 4.20
N MET A 515 -28.27 20.16 2.98
CA MET A 515 -29.00 20.51 1.76
C MET A 515 -30.42 19.95 1.77
N ARG A 516 -30.61 18.69 2.20
CA ARG A 516 -31.94 18.06 2.33
C ARG A 516 -32.80 18.73 3.41
N LEU A 517 -32.19 19.29 4.45
CA LEU A 517 -32.88 20.06 5.49
C LEU A 517 -33.20 21.51 5.07
N GLY A 518 -32.73 21.97 3.90
CA GLY A 518 -32.83 23.38 3.48
C GLY A 518 -31.86 24.32 4.20
N GLU A 519 -30.97 23.79 5.03
CA GLU A 519 -29.96 24.50 5.81
C GLU A 519 -28.76 24.90 4.93
N THR A 520 -29.04 25.77 3.96
CA THR A 520 -28.16 26.09 2.82
C THR A 520 -26.76 26.56 3.25
N HIS A 521 -26.66 27.42 4.26
CA HIS A 521 -25.35 27.90 4.75
C HIS A 521 -24.50 26.79 5.37
N LYS A 522 -25.10 25.89 6.16
CA LYS A 522 -24.40 24.74 6.74
C LYS A 522 -23.97 23.75 5.65
N ALA A 523 -24.82 23.55 4.63
CA ALA A 523 -24.50 22.72 3.48
C ALA A 523 -23.27 23.25 2.73
N ILE A 524 -23.24 24.56 2.43
CA ILE A 524 -22.09 25.23 1.79
C ILE A 524 -20.83 25.09 2.64
N GLU A 525 -20.91 25.29 3.96
CA GLU A 525 -19.76 25.12 4.85
C GLU A 525 -19.17 23.70 4.75
N ARG A 526 -20.02 22.68 4.80
CA ARG A 526 -19.61 21.28 4.73
C ARG A 526 -19.05 20.89 3.38
N PHE A 527 -19.69 21.31 2.29
CA PHE A 527 -19.16 21.07 0.97
C PHE A 527 -17.85 21.83 0.73
N ASN A 528 -17.67 23.04 1.27
CA ASN A 528 -16.37 23.75 1.19
C ASN A 528 -15.27 23.00 1.94
N ARG A 529 -15.57 22.38 3.10
CA ARG A 529 -14.62 21.50 3.80
C ARG A 529 -14.30 20.25 2.98
N ALA A 530 -15.31 19.62 2.38
CA ALA A 530 -15.11 18.47 1.48
C ALA A 530 -14.26 18.86 0.27
N PHE A 531 -14.53 20.01 -0.34
CA PHE A 531 -13.78 20.57 -1.47
C PHE A 531 -12.33 20.89 -1.08
N LYS A 532 -12.07 21.36 0.14
CA LYS A 532 -10.69 21.56 0.61
C LYS A 532 -9.91 20.24 0.76
N LEU A 533 -10.59 19.16 1.14
CA LEU A 533 -9.98 17.83 1.33
C LEU A 533 -9.85 17.06 0.00
N ASN A 534 -10.77 17.29 -0.92
CA ASN A 534 -10.75 16.75 -2.28
C ASN A 534 -11.44 17.74 -3.24
N GLY A 535 -10.67 18.70 -3.75
CA GLY A 535 -11.19 19.78 -4.61
C GLY A 535 -11.53 19.35 -6.03
N ARG A 536 -11.54 18.04 -6.29
CA ARG A 536 -11.62 17.45 -7.61
C ARG A 536 -12.60 16.31 -7.73
N ASP A 537 -13.38 16.10 -6.67
CA ASP A 537 -14.59 15.34 -6.81
C ASP A 537 -15.63 16.22 -7.52
N PRO A 538 -16.04 15.86 -8.76
CA PRO A 538 -17.02 16.64 -9.52
C PRO A 538 -18.36 16.72 -8.79
N LYS A 539 -18.71 15.74 -7.93
CA LYS A 539 -19.95 15.81 -7.15
C LYS A 539 -19.93 16.98 -6.16
N THR A 540 -18.81 17.21 -5.48
CA THR A 540 -18.69 18.29 -4.50
C THR A 540 -18.81 19.65 -5.18
N THR A 541 -18.13 19.85 -6.31
CA THR A 541 -18.24 21.10 -7.07
C THR A 541 -19.62 21.28 -7.69
N HIS A 542 -20.24 20.21 -8.16
CA HIS A 542 -21.63 20.22 -8.64
C HIS A 542 -22.60 20.75 -7.59
N TYR A 543 -22.57 20.17 -6.38
CA TYR A 543 -23.47 20.58 -5.29
C TYR A 543 -23.16 21.99 -4.79
N LEU A 544 -21.89 22.40 -4.70
CA LEU A 544 -21.54 23.80 -4.41
C LEU A 544 -22.08 24.76 -5.48
N GLY A 545 -21.94 24.40 -6.76
CA GLY A 545 -22.48 25.16 -7.88
C GLY A 545 -23.98 25.35 -7.77
N GLN A 546 -24.74 24.28 -7.51
CA GLN A 546 -26.19 24.33 -7.31
C GLN A 546 -26.58 25.22 -6.13
N LEU A 547 -25.89 25.10 -4.99
CA LEU A 547 -26.16 25.92 -3.81
C LEU A 547 -25.87 27.40 -4.08
N TYR A 548 -24.71 27.73 -4.66
CA TYR A 548 -24.39 29.12 -5.01
C TYR A 548 -25.32 29.70 -6.06
N PHE A 549 -25.75 28.89 -7.04
CA PHE A 549 -26.72 29.29 -8.05
C PHE A 549 -28.07 29.63 -7.40
N SER A 550 -28.56 28.78 -6.50
CA SER A 550 -29.82 29.01 -5.77
C SER A 550 -29.80 30.27 -4.89
N LEU A 551 -28.62 30.68 -4.40
CA LEU A 551 -28.41 31.91 -3.64
C LEU A 551 -28.18 33.15 -4.52
N GLY A 552 -28.15 33.01 -5.85
CA GLY A 552 -27.87 34.10 -6.80
C GLY A 552 -26.39 34.49 -6.88
N TYR A 553 -25.47 33.73 -6.28
CA TYR A 553 -24.03 33.96 -6.38
C TYR A 553 -23.46 33.40 -7.68
N TYR A 554 -23.94 33.91 -8.81
CA TYR A 554 -23.69 33.36 -10.15
C TYR A 554 -22.20 33.25 -10.51
N ASN A 555 -21.35 34.18 -10.06
CA ASN A 555 -19.90 34.11 -10.31
C ASN A 555 -19.25 32.89 -9.64
N LYS A 556 -19.63 32.60 -8.39
CA LYS A 556 -19.14 31.41 -7.67
C LYS A 556 -19.74 30.13 -8.22
N ALA A 557 -21.02 30.17 -8.60
CA ALA A 557 -21.70 29.04 -9.20
C ALA A 557 -21.03 28.63 -10.52
N GLU A 558 -20.76 29.60 -11.39
CA GLU A 558 -20.05 29.38 -12.66
C GLU A 558 -18.66 28.79 -12.45
N GLU A 559 -17.88 29.31 -11.49
CA GLU A 559 -16.55 28.75 -11.16
C GLU A 559 -16.65 27.26 -10.80
N MET A 560 -17.62 26.89 -9.96
CA MET A 560 -17.81 25.52 -9.52
C MET A 560 -18.33 24.60 -10.64
N PHE A 561 -19.27 25.07 -11.46
CA PHE A 561 -19.78 24.31 -12.59
C PHE A 561 -18.71 24.12 -13.68
N LEU A 562 -17.92 25.15 -13.99
CA LEU A 562 -16.77 25.04 -14.89
C LEU A 562 -15.76 24.02 -14.36
N ASN A 563 -15.46 24.04 -13.06
CA ASN A 563 -14.61 23.03 -12.45
C ASN A 563 -15.20 21.62 -12.64
N THR A 564 -16.51 21.45 -12.38
CA THR A 564 -17.20 20.17 -12.52
C THR A 564 -17.13 19.61 -13.95
N VAL A 565 -17.50 20.40 -14.96
CA VAL A 565 -17.50 19.94 -16.36
C VAL A 565 -16.10 19.73 -16.91
N ASN A 566 -15.09 20.45 -16.39
CA ASN A 566 -13.68 20.19 -16.74
C ASN A 566 -13.17 18.89 -16.13
N LEU A 567 -13.68 18.50 -14.95
CA LEU A 567 -13.33 17.26 -14.27
C LEU A 567 -14.03 16.07 -14.91
N ASP A 568 -15.36 16.09 -15.08
CA ASP A 568 -16.12 14.97 -15.63
C ASP A 568 -17.32 15.47 -16.45
N THR A 569 -17.05 15.84 -17.71
CA THR A 569 -18.10 16.34 -18.60
C THR A 569 -19.19 15.29 -18.85
N GLN A 570 -18.85 13.99 -18.93
CA GLN A 570 -19.80 12.97 -19.36
C GLN A 570 -20.89 12.69 -18.32
N ASN A 571 -20.55 12.67 -17.03
CA ASN A 571 -21.52 12.39 -15.97
C ASN A 571 -22.25 13.63 -15.46
N PHE A 572 -21.72 14.84 -15.68
CA PHE A 572 -22.28 16.10 -15.18
C PHE A 572 -22.66 17.06 -16.31
N ASN A 573 -23.18 16.52 -17.42
CA ASN A 573 -23.63 17.31 -18.56
C ASN A 573 -24.73 18.33 -18.20
N ASP A 574 -25.53 18.05 -17.16
CA ASP A 574 -26.54 18.99 -16.66
C ASP A 574 -25.92 20.31 -16.17
N ASP A 575 -24.65 20.32 -15.78
CA ASP A 575 -23.93 21.54 -15.34
C ASP A 575 -23.68 22.52 -16.48
N LEU A 576 -23.63 22.03 -17.73
CA LEU A 576 -23.58 22.89 -18.92
C LEU A 576 -24.86 23.72 -19.07
N LEU A 577 -26.01 23.23 -18.60
CA LEU A 577 -27.27 23.97 -18.63
C LEU A 577 -27.28 25.08 -17.58
N TYR A 578 -26.73 24.84 -16.39
CA TYR A 578 -26.56 25.88 -15.39
C TYR A 578 -25.61 26.98 -15.88
N LEU A 579 -24.50 26.62 -16.54
CA LEU A 579 -23.60 27.57 -17.17
C LEU A 579 -24.28 28.37 -18.27
N CYS A 580 -25.13 27.72 -19.09
CA CYS A 580 -25.95 28.39 -20.09
C CYS A 580 -26.91 29.40 -19.45
N ASP A 581 -27.64 29.00 -18.39
CA ASP A 581 -28.59 29.90 -17.71
C ASP A 581 -27.89 31.09 -17.05
N ILE A 582 -26.73 30.86 -16.42
CA ILE A 582 -25.90 31.93 -15.87
C ILE A 582 -25.48 32.93 -16.97
N ALA A 583 -25.01 32.43 -18.11
CA ALA A 583 -24.61 33.29 -19.23
C ALA A 583 -25.79 34.07 -19.82
N LEU A 584 -26.98 33.45 -19.94
CA LEU A 584 -28.20 34.13 -20.39
C LEU A 584 -28.61 35.25 -19.43
N ARG A 585 -28.57 35.01 -18.11
CA ARG A 585 -28.89 36.02 -17.08
C ARG A 585 -27.93 37.23 -17.10
N ARG A 586 -26.70 37.05 -17.57
CA ARG A 586 -25.72 38.13 -17.76
C ARG A 586 -25.80 38.82 -19.13
N GLY A 587 -26.56 38.27 -20.07
CA GLY A 587 -26.61 38.74 -21.46
C GLY A 587 -25.45 38.25 -22.34
N ASP A 588 -24.67 37.27 -21.87
CA ASP A 588 -23.53 36.70 -22.60
C ASP A 588 -24.00 35.59 -23.56
N TYR A 589 -24.78 35.97 -24.58
CA TYR A 589 -25.41 35.03 -25.52
C TYR A 589 -24.42 34.13 -26.27
N LYS A 590 -23.18 34.60 -26.47
CA LYS A 590 -22.12 33.83 -27.13
C LYS A 590 -21.68 32.63 -26.30
N ASP A 591 -21.46 32.83 -25.00
CA ASP A 591 -21.06 31.76 -24.09
C ASP A 591 -22.24 30.83 -23.79
N ALA A 592 -23.46 31.38 -23.66
CA ALA A 592 -24.67 30.57 -23.57
C ALA A 592 -24.80 29.59 -24.74
N ARG A 593 -24.63 30.06 -25.99
CA ARG A 593 -24.66 29.20 -27.19
C ARG A 593 -23.57 28.13 -27.14
N LYS A 594 -22.35 28.51 -26.76
CA LYS A 594 -21.22 27.58 -26.64
C LYS A 594 -21.48 26.46 -25.62
N TYR A 595 -22.03 26.78 -24.45
CA TYR A 595 -22.35 25.76 -23.44
C TYR A 595 -23.50 24.87 -23.90
N MET A 596 -24.54 25.45 -24.52
CA MET A 596 -25.64 24.70 -25.10
C MET A 596 -25.17 23.72 -26.18
N GLU A 597 -24.30 24.15 -27.11
CA GLU A 597 -23.76 23.26 -28.16
C GLU A 597 -22.97 22.08 -27.61
N LYS A 598 -22.26 22.26 -26.49
CA LYS A 598 -21.52 21.19 -25.81
C LYS A 598 -22.41 20.20 -25.06
N ALA A 599 -23.64 20.57 -24.70
CA ALA A 599 -24.55 19.70 -23.97
C ALA A 599 -25.09 18.56 -24.88
N PRO A 600 -25.23 17.32 -24.39
CA PRO A 600 -25.88 16.24 -25.12
C PRO A 600 -27.36 16.55 -25.40
N ASP A 601 -27.90 16.04 -26.51
CA ASP A 601 -29.27 16.34 -26.93
C ASP A 601 -30.35 15.85 -25.94
N SER A 602 -30.07 14.76 -25.21
CA SER A 602 -30.94 14.27 -24.13
C SER A 602 -31.10 15.30 -23.00
N VAL A 603 -30.01 15.99 -22.65
CA VAL A 603 -29.94 17.00 -21.60
C VAL A 603 -30.62 18.29 -22.07
N LYS A 604 -30.35 18.72 -23.31
CA LYS A 604 -31.03 19.86 -23.94
C LYS A 604 -32.55 19.70 -23.93
N LYS A 605 -33.06 18.53 -24.31
CA LYS A 605 -34.50 18.25 -24.37
C LYS A 605 -35.18 18.47 -23.01
N ASN A 606 -34.58 17.91 -21.94
CA ASN A 606 -35.09 18.06 -20.58
C ASN A 606 -35.08 19.53 -20.11
N TYR A 607 -34.08 20.30 -20.51
CA TYR A 607 -34.02 21.74 -20.24
C TYR A 607 -35.16 22.51 -20.92
N TYR A 608 -35.42 22.26 -22.20
CA TYR A 608 -36.52 22.90 -22.93
C TYR A 608 -37.88 22.52 -22.35
N ASP A 609 -38.08 21.25 -22.00
CA ASP A 609 -39.32 20.77 -21.39
C ASP A 609 -39.60 21.50 -20.05
N LYS A 610 -38.56 21.76 -19.24
CA LYS A 610 -38.68 22.53 -17.99
C LYS A 610 -38.97 24.01 -18.22
N LEU A 611 -38.36 24.65 -19.22
CA LEU A 611 -38.62 26.04 -19.59
C LEU A 611 -40.06 26.25 -20.06
N LEU A 612 -40.61 25.29 -20.81
CA LEU A 612 -42.00 25.30 -21.26
C LEU A 612 -42.99 25.09 -20.11
N GLN A 613 -42.59 24.44 -19.01
CA GLN A 613 -43.42 24.27 -17.81
C GLN A 613 -43.34 25.44 -16.83
N SER A 614 -42.23 26.19 -16.81
CA SER A 614 -42.03 27.33 -15.90
C SER A 614 -42.52 28.68 -16.43
N ASN A 615 -42.88 28.75 -17.72
CA ASN A 615 -43.57 29.88 -18.35
C ASN A 615 -44.79 29.35 -19.15
N PRO A 616 -45.95 29.11 -18.51
CA PRO A 616 -47.18 28.76 -19.19
C PRO A 616 -47.73 29.89 -20.09
#